data_AF-W7B2T6-F1
#
_entry.id   AF-W7B2T6-F1
#
_cell.length_a   1.000
_cell.length_b   1.000
_cell.length_c   1.000
_cell.angle_alpha   90.00
_cell.angle_beta   90.00
_cell.angle_gamma   90.00
#
_symmetry.space_group_name_H-M   'P 1'
#
loop_
_entity.id
_entity.type
_entity.pdbx_description
1 polymer ?
#
loop_
_entity_poly.entity_id
_entity_poly.type
_entity_poly.pdbx_seq_one_letter_code
_entity_poly.pdbx_strand_id
1 'polypeptide(L)'
;MKSFDGLSKEEYANQLFNKWKIGSGKENNGVLILLSTKEREIRIEVGYGLEGAITDGTSGEILDHNLSFLKDDDFNQGLSNIFFGSSDPS
;
A
#
# COMPACT_ATOMS: atom_id res chain seq x y z
N MET A 1 -4.74 7.99 5.83
CA MET A 1 -4.73 8.36 7.27
C MET A 1 -4.00 9.68 7.45
N LYS A 2 -4.12 10.33 8.62
CA LYS A 2 -3.49 11.64 8.86
C LYS A 2 -1.98 11.56 9.04
N SER A 3 -1.49 10.64 9.89
CA SER A 3 -0.06 10.48 10.20
C SER A 3 0.31 9.07 10.60
N PHE A 4 1.61 8.76 10.64
CA PHE A 4 2.19 7.54 11.24
C PHE A 4 2.51 7.69 12.75
N ASP A 5 1.89 8.66 13.42
CA ASP A 5 1.97 8.86 14.87
C ASP A 5 3.40 8.96 15.44
N GLY A 6 4.34 9.45 14.63
CA GLY A 6 5.75 9.64 15.00
C GLY A 6 6.64 8.40 14.81
N LEU A 7 6.07 7.30 14.31
CA LEU A 7 6.81 6.10 13.90
C LEU A 7 7.32 6.24 12.46
N SER A 8 8.31 5.44 12.10
CA SER A 8 8.61 5.21 10.68
C SER A 8 7.42 4.51 9.99
N LYS A 9 7.29 4.69 8.68
CA LYS A 9 6.24 4.02 7.89
C LYS A 9 6.34 2.49 8.00
N GLU A 10 7.55 1.95 8.08
CA GLU A 10 7.82 0.51 8.23
C GLU A 10 7.34 0.00 9.60
N GLU A 11 7.67 0.71 10.69
CA GLU A 11 7.22 0.33 12.02
C GLU A 11 5.70 0.42 12.15
N TYR A 12 5.10 1.50 11.64
CA TYR A 12 3.67 1.71 11.68
C TYR A 12 2.93 0.63 10.88
N ALA A 13 3.39 0.34 9.65
CA ALA A 13 2.81 -0.68 8.79
C ALA A 13 2.87 -2.06 9.45
N ASN A 14 4.04 -2.46 9.96
CA ASN A 14 4.20 -3.74 10.64
C ASN A 14 3.31 -3.87 11.88
N GLN A 15 3.22 -2.83 12.71
CA GLN A 15 2.33 -2.85 13.88
C GLN A 15 0.87 -3.00 13.47
N LEU A 16 0.43 -2.25 12.46
CA LEU A 16 -0.96 -2.29 12.01
C LEU A 16 -1.32 -3.62 11.36
N PHE A 17 -0.44 -4.14 10.50
CA PHE A 17 -0.60 -5.42 9.82
C PHE A 17 -0.83 -6.55 10.83
N ASN A 18 0.00 -6.60 11.88
CA ASN A 18 -0.12 -7.57 12.96
C ASN A 18 -1.37 -7.34 13.82
N LYS A 19 -1.64 -6.08 14.21
CA LYS A 19 -2.80 -5.71 15.04
C LYS A 19 -4.12 -6.07 14.38
N TRP A 20 -4.23 -5.84 13.08
CA TRP A 20 -5.44 -6.14 12.30
C TRP A 20 -5.49 -7.59 11.82
N LYS A 21 -4.41 -8.36 12.01
CA LYS A 21 -4.29 -9.75 11.56
C LYS A 21 -4.63 -9.87 10.07
N ILE A 22 -3.97 -9.04 9.25
CA ILE A 22 -4.24 -8.95 7.82
C ILE A 22 -3.76 -10.24 7.13
N GLY A 23 -4.63 -10.80 6.29
CA GLY A 23 -4.41 -12.10 5.64
C GLY A 23 -4.80 -13.28 6.54
N SER A 24 -4.73 -14.47 5.98
CA SER A 24 -4.92 -15.69 6.77
C SER A 24 -3.63 -16.08 7.49
N GLY A 25 -3.73 -16.52 8.75
CA GLY A 25 -2.54 -16.91 9.52
C GLY A 25 -1.79 -18.13 8.97
N LYS A 26 -2.42 -18.94 8.11
CA LYS A 26 -1.79 -20.09 7.45
C LYS A 26 -1.16 -19.71 6.12
N GLU A 27 -1.85 -18.93 5.30
CA GLU A 27 -1.41 -18.63 3.94
C GLU A 27 -0.61 -17.33 3.86
N ASN A 28 -0.58 -16.48 4.90
CA ASN A 28 0.13 -15.19 4.90
C ASN A 28 -0.15 -14.34 3.65
N ASN A 29 -1.41 -14.33 3.23
CA ASN A 29 -1.85 -13.75 1.96
C ASN A 29 -2.51 -12.37 2.11
N GLY A 30 -1.99 -11.57 3.03
CA GLY A 30 -2.49 -10.23 3.33
C GLY A 30 -1.77 -9.16 2.51
N VAL A 31 -2.48 -8.09 2.15
CA VAL A 31 -1.88 -6.85 1.61
C VAL A 31 -2.36 -5.68 2.46
N LEU A 32 -1.43 -4.79 2.80
CA LEU A 32 -1.73 -3.52 3.44
C LEU A 32 -1.14 -2.39 2.60
N ILE A 33 -2.00 -1.47 2.17
CA ILE A 33 -1.57 -0.21 1.56
C ILE A 33 -1.82 0.89 2.58
N LEU A 34 -0.76 1.58 2.97
CA LEU A 34 -0.81 2.74 3.84
C LEU A 34 -0.51 4.00 3.06
N LEU A 35 -1.27 5.03 3.37
CA LEU A 35 -1.14 6.36 2.82
C LEU A 35 -1.26 7.38 3.95
N SER A 36 -0.20 8.16 4.19
CA SER A 36 -0.23 9.28 5.12
C SER A 36 -0.22 10.61 4.37
N THR A 37 -1.22 11.45 4.67
CA THR A 37 -1.31 12.79 4.08
C THR A 37 -0.33 13.78 4.72
N LYS A 38 0.03 13.61 5.99
CA LYS A 38 0.98 14.50 6.68
C LYS A 38 2.40 14.23 6.25
N GLU A 39 2.81 12.96 6.22
CA GLU A 39 4.15 12.57 5.79
C GLU A 39 4.27 12.55 4.26
N ARG A 40 3.14 12.56 3.52
CA ARG A 40 3.06 12.42 2.04
C ARG A 40 3.78 11.17 1.56
N GLU A 41 3.59 10.08 2.30
CA GLU A 41 4.22 8.79 2.05
C GLU A 41 3.17 7.70 1.80
N ILE A 42 3.53 6.77 0.92
CA ILE A 42 2.79 5.54 0.65
C ILE A 42 3.70 4.33 0.97
N ARG A 43 3.10 3.27 1.52
CA ARG A 43 3.77 2.01 1.82
C ARG A 43 2.85 0.85 1.47
N ILE A 44 3.41 -0.20 0.88
CA ILE A 44 2.72 -1.45 0.60
C ILE A 44 3.42 -2.54 1.38
N GLU A 45 2.72 -3.24 2.27
CA GLU A 45 3.19 -4.48 2.89
C GLU A 45 2.47 -5.65 2.24
N VAL A 46 3.25 -6.61 1.73
CA VAL A 46 2.75 -7.82 1.09
C VAL A 46 3.17 -9.00 1.93
N GLY A 47 2.20 -9.82 2.33
CA GLY A 47 2.48 -11.06 3.03
C GLY A 47 3.14 -12.09 2.10
N TYR A 48 4.02 -12.92 2.67
CA TYR A 48 4.85 -13.88 1.93
C TYR A 48 4.05 -14.82 1.00
N GLY A 49 2.82 -15.18 1.36
CA GLY A 49 1.99 -16.05 0.52
C GLY A 49 1.51 -15.42 -0.78
N LEU A 50 1.75 -14.13 -0.98
CA LEU A 50 1.42 -13.41 -2.20
C LEU A 50 2.64 -13.08 -3.07
N GLU A 51 3.87 -13.43 -2.70
CA GLU A 51 5.06 -13.06 -3.52
C GLU A 51 5.00 -13.57 -4.97
N GLY A 52 4.34 -14.71 -5.21
CA GLY A 52 4.14 -15.25 -6.56
C GLY A 52 3.03 -14.54 -7.36
N ALA A 53 2.13 -13.82 -6.70
CA ALA A 53 0.99 -13.13 -7.31
C ALA A 53 1.18 -11.61 -7.36
N ILE A 54 1.86 -11.04 -6.36
CA ILE A 54 2.20 -9.63 -6.21
C ILE A 54 3.71 -9.56 -6.06
N THR A 55 4.37 -9.14 -7.13
CA THR A 55 5.82 -9.04 -7.16
C THR A 55 6.30 -7.69 -6.63
N ASP A 56 7.60 -7.58 -6.35
CA ASP A 56 8.25 -6.29 -6.07
C ASP A 56 8.04 -5.29 -7.21
N GLY A 57 8.03 -5.76 -8.47
CA GLY A 57 7.77 -4.92 -9.64
C GLY A 57 6.35 -4.32 -9.62
N THR A 58 5.34 -5.15 -9.38
CA THR A 58 3.95 -4.70 -9.24
C THR A 58 3.79 -3.71 -8.09
N SER A 59 4.46 -3.98 -6.96
CA SER A 59 4.46 -3.06 -5.81
C SER A 59 5.13 -1.73 -6.15
N GLY A 60 6.24 -1.76 -6.90
CA GLY A 60 6.92 -0.57 -7.42
C GLY A 60 6.05 0.27 -8.34
N GLU A 61 5.38 -0.35 -9.31
CA GLU A 61 4.45 0.34 -10.23
C GLU A 61 3.33 1.06 -9.49
N ILE A 62 2.76 0.42 -8.47
CA ILE A 62 1.74 1.04 -7.61
C ILE A 62 2.32 2.28 -6.91
N LEU A 63 3.52 2.19 -6.34
CA LEU A 63 4.17 3.33 -5.68
C LEU A 63 4.40 4.47 -6.68
N ASP A 64 4.96 4.16 -7.85
CA ASP A 64 5.31 5.15 -8.89
C ASP A 64 4.07 5.88 -9.43
N HIS A 65 3.00 5.15 -9.73
CA HIS A 65 1.73 5.75 -10.16
C HIS A 65 1.13 6.68 -9.09
N ASN A 66 1.35 6.38 -7.80
CA ASN A 66 0.81 7.15 -6.69
C ASN A 66 1.63 8.38 -6.31
N LEU A 67 2.90 8.47 -6.71
CA LEU A 67 3.74 9.64 -6.43
C LEU A 67 3.19 10.94 -7.02
N SER A 68 2.50 10.89 -8.15
CA SER A 68 1.86 12.05 -8.77
C SER A 68 0.62 12.51 -7.99
N PHE A 69 -0.25 11.57 -7.62
CA PHE A 69 -1.43 11.82 -6.78
C PHE A 69 -1.07 12.37 -5.39
N LEU A 70 0.03 11.88 -4.82
CA LEU A 70 0.61 12.44 -3.61
C LEU A 70 1.04 13.90 -3.79
N LYS A 71 1.49 14.32 -4.98
CA LYS A 71 1.87 15.71 -5.26
C LYS A 71 0.65 16.62 -5.39
N ASP A 72 -0.39 16.14 -6.04
CA ASP A 72 -1.59 16.92 -6.38
C ASP A 72 -2.69 16.88 -5.29
N ASP A 73 -2.41 16.25 -4.14
CA ASP A 73 -3.35 15.96 -3.05
C ASP A 73 -4.60 15.15 -3.52
N ASP A 74 -4.52 14.46 -4.66
CA ASP A 74 -5.58 13.63 -5.25
C ASP A 74 -5.44 12.15 -4.84
N PHE A 75 -5.56 11.92 -3.54
CA PHE A 75 -5.40 10.60 -2.94
C PHE A 75 -6.47 9.58 -3.38
N ASN A 76 -7.66 10.04 -3.75
CA ASN A 76 -8.78 9.17 -4.14
C ASN A 76 -8.52 8.51 -5.50
N GLN A 77 -7.99 9.27 -6.46
CA GLN A 77 -7.63 8.73 -7.76
C GLN A 77 -6.45 7.77 -7.66
N GLY A 78 -5.45 8.12 -6.84
CA GLY A 78 -4.31 7.25 -6.55
C GLY A 78 -4.74 5.88 -6.03
N LEU A 79 -5.58 5.84 -4.99
CA LEU A 79 -6.10 4.59 -4.43
C LEU A 79 -6.96 3.81 -5.42
N SER A 80 -7.79 4.48 -6.22
CA SER A 80 -8.63 3.83 -7.23
C SER A 80 -7.79 3.06 -8.25
N ASN A 81 -6.68 3.63 -8.70
CA ASN A 81 -5.77 2.97 -9.65
C ASN A 81 -5.12 1.70 -9.06
N ILE A 82 -4.95 1.63 -7.74
CA ILE A 82 -4.41 0.44 -7.07
C ILE A 82 -5.41 -0.72 -7.09
N PHE A 83 -6.70 -0.44 -6.85
CA PHE A 83 -7.72 -1.47 -6.70
C PHE A 83 -8.31 -1.97 -8.01
N PHE A 84 -8.44 -1.10 -9.01
CA PHE A 84 -9.03 -1.46 -10.31
C PHE A 84 -7.98 -1.86 -11.36
N GLY A 85 -6.71 -1.90 -10.92
CA GLY A 85 -5.55 -1.94 -11.80
C GLY A 85 -5.47 -0.67 -12.65
N SER A 86 -4.29 -0.38 -13.19
CA SER A 86 -4.23 0.31 -14.48
C SER A 86 -4.86 -0.62 -15.52
N SER A 87 -6.18 -0.74 -15.49
CA SER A 87 -6.95 -1.20 -16.63
C SER A 87 -6.72 -0.14 -17.69
N ASP A 88 -5.71 -0.38 -18.51
CA ASP A 88 -5.63 0.21 -19.84
C ASP A 88 -6.98 -0.07 -20.50
N PRO A 89 -7.81 0.96 -20.77
CA PRO A 89 -9.02 0.77 -21.54
C PRO A 89 -8.58 0.61 -23.00
N SER A 90 -8.12 -0.59 -23.36
CA SER A 90 -8.05 -1.02 -24.75
C SER A 90 -9.44 -1.15 -25.35
#